data_AF-D6D6X4-F1
#
_entry.id   AF-D6D6X4-F1
#
_cell.length_a   1.000
_cell.length_b   1.000
_cell.length_c   1.000
_cell.angle_alpha   90.00
_cell.angle_beta   90.00
_cell.angle_gamma   90.00
#
_symmetry.space_group_name_H-M   'P 1'
#
loop_
_entity.id
_entity.type
_entity.pdbx_description
1 polymer ?
#
loop_
_entity_poly.entity_id
_entity_poly.type
_entity_poly.pdbx_seq_one_letter_code
_entity_poly.pdbx_strand_id
1 'polypeptide(L)' 'MSNPIFKIIKSCSYSGGIKCMEEYTIALYSKYICTCAREELIELRNQLDLALNDQRIVVNEKRDSDERQ' A
#
# COMPACT_ATOMS: atom_id res chain seq x y z
N MET A 1 -22.06 -2.93 -7.48
CA MET A 1 -20.85 -2.46 -6.79
C MET A 1 -19.66 -3.16 -7.42
N SER A 2 -18.66 -2.44 -7.92
CA SER A 2 -17.45 -3.08 -8.47
C SER A 2 -16.67 -3.71 -7.33
N ASN A 3 -16.18 -4.93 -7.55
CA ASN A 3 -15.27 -5.55 -6.59
C ASN A 3 -13.97 -4.72 -6.55
N PRO A 4 -13.44 -4.40 -5.35
CA PRO A 4 -12.18 -3.68 -5.28
C PRO A 4 -11.06 -4.52 -5.91
N ILE A 5 -10.23 -3.87 -6.72
CA ILE A 5 -9.09 -4.50 -7.40
C ILE A 5 -8.13 -5.09 -6.37
N PHE A 6 -7.76 -4.29 -5.36
CA PHE A 6 -6.98 -4.73 -4.21
C PHE A 6 -7.85 -4.89 -2.97
N LYS A 7 -7.58 -5.93 -2.18
CA LYS A 7 -8.23 -6.17 -0.89
C LYS A 7 -7.18 -6.53 0.15
N ILE A 8 -7.31 -5.95 1.34
CA ILE A 8 -6.52 -6.30 2.51
C ILE A 8 -7.46 -6.93 3.54
N ILE A 9 -7.10 -8.11 4.03
CA ILE A 9 -7.85 -8.84 5.05
C ILE A 9 -6.98 -8.94 6.29
N LYS A 10 -7.49 -8.46 7.43
CA LYS A 10 -6.83 -8.59 8.71
C LYS A 10 -7.30 -9.86 9.42
N SER A 11 -6.35 -10.68 9.86
CA SER A 11 -6.58 -11.85 10.72
C SER A 11 -5.87 -11.65 12.05
N CYS A 12 -6.54 -12.00 13.14
CA CYS A 12 -5.97 -11.99 14.48
C CYS A 12 -6.24 -13.33 15.15
N SER A 13 -5.24 -13.90 15.82
CA SER A 13 -5.45 -15.05 16.70
C SER A 13 -5.24 -14.65 18.16
N TYR A 14 -6.02 -15.26 19.03
CA TYR A 14 -5.99 -15.03 20.47
C TYR A 14 -5.90 -16.37 21.20
N SER A 15 -5.05 -16.43 22.24
CA SER A 15 -4.96 -17.56 23.15
C SER A 15 -5.05 -17.04 24.58
N GLY A 16 -5.95 -17.59 25.39
CA GLY A 16 -6.15 -17.14 26.78
C GLY A 16 -6.55 -15.67 26.92
N GLY A 17 -7.21 -15.09 25.91
CA GLY A 17 -7.56 -13.66 25.88
C GLY A 17 -6.42 -12.71 25.46
N ILE A 18 -5.23 -13.24 25.21
CA ILE A 18 -4.06 -12.48 24.75
C ILE A 18 -3.94 -12.62 23.24
N LYS A 19 -3.65 -11.52 22.54
CA LYS A 19 -3.40 -11.54 21.10
C LYS A 19 -2.05 -12.20 20.83
N CYS A 20 -2.06 -13.31 20.09
CA CYS A 20 -0.85 -14.06 19.77
C CYS A 20 -0.31 -13.71 18.39
N MET A 21 -1.18 -13.26 17.48
CA MET A 21 -0.83 -13.06 16.08
C MET A 21 -1.70 -11.97 15.46
N GLU A 22 -1.09 -11.18 14.60
CA GLU A 22 -1.75 -10.22 13.72
C GLU A 22 -1.15 -10.36 12.33
N GLU A 23 -1.97 -10.70 11.35
CA GLU A 23 -1.53 -10.85 9.97
C GLU A 23 -2.48 -10.14 9.02
N TYR A 24 -1.92 -9.73 7.89
CA TYR A 24 -2.62 -9.05 6.83
C TYR A 24 -2.41 -9.79 5.52
N THR A 25 -3.50 -10.24 4.91
CA THR A 25 -3.50 -10.88 3.59
C THR A 25 -3.87 -9.87 2.52
N ILE A 26 -3.00 -9.72 1.53
CA ILE A 26 -3.21 -8.84 0.38
C ILE A 26 -3.64 -9.69 -0.82
N ALA A 27 -4.71 -9.28 -1.49
CA ALA A 27 -5.24 -9.94 -2.67
C ALA A 27 -5.50 -8.96 -3.82
N LEU A 28 -5.29 -9.42 -5.06
CA LEU A 28 -5.58 -8.71 -6.30
C LEU A 28 -6.60 -9.51 -7.11
N TYR A 29 -7.76 -8.92 -7.41
CA TYR A 29 -8.88 -9.62 -8.05
C TYR A 29 -9.22 -10.96 -7.36
N SER A 30 -9.24 -10.94 -6.03
CA SER A 30 -9.44 -12.13 -5.17
C SER A 30 -8.38 -13.23 -5.31
N LYS A 31 -7.27 -12.97 -6.02
CA LYS A 31 -6.10 -13.85 -6.02
C LYS A 31 -5.15 -13.41 -4.92
N TYR A 32 -4.71 -14.38 -4.13
CA TYR A 32 -3.71 -14.19 -3.09
C TYR A 32 -2.41 -13.62 -3.68
N ILE A 33 -1.84 -12.60 -3.05
CA ILE A 33 -0.50 -12.09 -3.34
C ILE A 33 0.46 -12.52 -2.24
N CYS A 34 0.20 -12.07 -1.00
CA CYS A 34 1.05 -12.35 0.15
C CYS A 34 0.28 -12.21 1.47
N THR A 35 0.90 -12.70 2.54
CA THR A 35 0.52 -12.44 3.93
C THR A 35 1.73 -11.80 4.62
N CYS A 36 1.48 -10.80 5.46
CA CYS A 36 2.54 -10.11 6.19
C CYS A 36 2.09 -9.70 7.60
N ALA A 37 3.07 -9.41 8.45
CA ALA A 37 2.87 -8.80 9.75
C ALA A 37 2.52 -7.31 9.62
N ARG A 38 2.19 -6.67 10.75
CA ARG A 38 1.80 -5.26 10.80
C ARG A 38 2.93 -4.35 10.31
N GLU A 39 4.15 -4.60 10.75
CA GLU A 39 5.33 -3.79 10.48
C GLU A 39 5.67 -3.79 8.98
N GLU A 40 5.61 -4.97 8.36
CA GLU A 40 5.84 -5.16 6.92
C GLU A 40 4.75 -4.46 6.08
N LEU A 41 3.49 -4.45 6.54
CA LEU A 41 2.42 -3.73 5.86
C LEU A 41 2.64 -2.20 5.91
N ILE A 42 3.16 -1.69 7.04
CA ILE A 42 3.52 -0.27 7.16
C ILE A 42 4.69 0.07 6.22
N GLU A 43 5.69 -0.80 6.14
CA GLU A 43 6.81 -0.62 5.21
C GLU A 43 6.31 -0.58 3.76
N LEU A 44 5.45 -1.53 3.36
CA LEU A 44 4.86 -1.54 2.02
C LEU A 44 4.10 -0.24 1.71
N ARG A 45 3.33 0.27 2.68
CA ARG A 45 2.63 1.56 2.51
C ARG A 45 3.60 2.70 2.26
N ASN A 46 4.69 2.78 3.04
CA ASN A 46 5.67 3.84 2.88
C ASN A 46 6.37 3.77 1.50
N GLN A 47 6.70 2.57 1.03
CA GLN A 47 7.28 2.38 -0.31
C GLN A 47 6.30 2.83 -1.41
N LEU A 48 5.01 2.52 -1.28
CA LEU A 48 3.97 2.98 -2.21
C LEU A 48 3.84 4.51 -2.19
N ASP A 49 3.80 5.12 -1.00
CA ASP A 49 3.71 6.57 -0.85
C ASP A 49 4.91 7.28 -1.51
N LEU A 50 6.13 6.73 -1.37
CA LEU A 50 7.32 7.25 -2.04
C LEU A 50 7.23 7.12 -3.57
N ALA A 51 6.89 5.93 -4.08
CA ALA A 51 6.77 5.69 -5.52
C ALA A 51 5.70 6.56 -6.19
N LEU A 52 4.62 6.89 -5.48
CA LEU A 52 3.56 7.78 -5.95
C LEU A 52 3.95 9.26 -5.85
N ASN A 53 4.78 9.64 -4.87
CA ASN A 53 5.26 11.01 -4.71
C ASN A 53 6.31 11.40 -5.76
N ASP A 54 7.10 10.45 -6.27
CA ASP A 54 8.05 10.70 -7.37
C ASP A 54 7.34 11.24 -8.64
N GLN A 55 6.07 10.92 -8.85
CA GLN A 55 5.30 11.42 -9.99
C GLN A 55 4.96 12.93 -9.88
N ARG A 56 5.04 13.54 -8.69
CA ARG A 56 4.69 14.96 -8.49
C ARG A 56 5.79 15.92 -8.97
N ILE A 57 7.03 15.47 -9.06
CA ILE A 57 8.17 16.33 -9.45
C ILE A 57 8.24 16.55 -10.97
N VAL A 58 7.72 15.62 -11.78
CA VAL A 58 7.80 15.70 -13.26
C VAL A 58 6.85 16.76 -13.86
N VAL A 59 5.82 17.20 -13.13
CA VAL A 59 4.83 18.17 -13.66
C VAL A 59 5.28 19.63 -13.49
N ASN A 60 6.16 19.93 -12.54
CA ASN A 60 6.61 21.30 -12.31
C ASN A 60 7.80 21.73 -13.18
N GLU A 61 8.64 20.81 -13.66
CA GLU A 61 9.80 21.18 -14.50
C GLU A 61 9.41 21.58 -15.94
N LYS A 62 8.20 21.24 -16.39
CA LYS A 62 7.70 21.63 -17.72
C LYS A 62 7.10 23.04 -17.79
N ARG A 63 6.88 23.73 -16.67
CA ARG A 63 6.35 25.11 -16.70
C ARG A 63 7.44 26.19 -16.71
N ASP A 64 8.61 25.89 -16.15
CA ASP A 64 9.73 26.85 -16.12
C ASP A 64 10.53 26.90 -17.45
N SER A 65 10.25 25.98 -18.37
CA SER A 65 10.94 25.91 -19.67
C SER A 65 10.30 26.75 -20.77
N ASP A 66 9.05 27.18 -20.61
CA ASP A 66 8.28 27.91 -21.65
C ASP A 66 8.25 29.44 -21.46
N GLU A 67 8.84 29.99 -20.39
CA GLU A 67 8.94 31.45 -20.16
C GLU A 67 10.27 32.08 -20.63
N ARG A 68 11.11 31.34 -21.39
CA ARG A 68 12.39 31.86 -21.90
C ARG A 68 12.62 31.66 -23.40
N GLN A 69 11.60 31.93 -24.22
CA GLN A 69 11.80 32.18 -25.66
C GLN A 69 11.15 33.47 -26.11
#